data_AF-A0A8I0GYJ9-F1
#
_entry.id   AF-A0A8I0GYJ9-F1
#
_cell.length_a   1.000
_cell.length_b   1.000
_cell.length_c   1.000
_cell.angle_alpha   90.00
_cell.angle_beta   90.00
_cell.angle_gamma   90.00
#
_symmetry.space_group_name_H-M   'P 1'
#
loop_
_entity.id
_entity.type
_entity.pdbx_description
1 polymer ?
#
loop_
_entity_poly.entity_id
_entity_poly.type
_entity_poly.pdbx_seq_one_letter_code
_entity_poly.pdbx_strand_id
1 'polypeptide(L)'
;AGMTFPDEDLLGVDMVIPDITYLQKNRDKVKAIFLTHAHEDHIGALPYVLRELNVPVYCTGLTAGLVRLKLQEHKDLKKPK
;
A
#
# COMPACT_ATOMS: atom_id res chain seq x y z
N ALA A 1 -4.09 -0.62 3.38
CA ALA A 1 -2.89 -1.35 2.93
C ALA A 1 -1.74 -0.95 3.83
N GLY A 2 -1.73 -1.47 5.05
CA GLY A 2 -0.80 -1.10 6.10
C GLY A 2 0.50 -1.87 6.10
N MET A 3 1.50 -1.34 6.79
CA MET A 3 2.71 -2.07 7.18
C MET A 3 2.83 -2.14 8.70
N THR A 4 3.58 -3.10 9.21
CA THR A 4 4.01 -3.09 10.61
C THR A 4 5.53 -2.99 10.67
N PHE A 5 6.02 -2.41 11.76
CA PHE A 5 7.44 -2.50 12.09
C PHE A 5 7.80 -3.95 12.48
N PRO A 6 9.01 -4.41 12.16
CA PRO A 6 9.48 -5.73 12.56
C PRO A 6 9.75 -5.80 14.06
N ASP A 7 9.64 -7.00 14.63
CA ASP A 7 10.04 -7.29 16.01
C ASP A 7 11.57 -7.25 16.17
N GLU A 8 12.05 -7.12 17.41
CA GLU A 8 13.48 -6.96 17.72
C GLU A 8 14.37 -8.10 17.19
N ASP A 9 13.81 -9.30 17.03
CA ASP A 9 14.52 -10.49 16.53
C ASP A 9 14.73 -10.48 14.99
N LEU A 10 14.00 -9.64 14.27
CA LEU A 10 14.03 -9.56 12.80
C LEU A 10 15.09 -8.54 12.32
N LEU A 11 16.34 -8.79 12.67
CA LEU A 11 17.47 -7.92 12.32
C LEU A 11 17.62 -7.74 10.80
N GLY A 12 17.74 -6.48 10.37
CA GLY A 12 17.93 -6.10 8.96
C GLY A 12 16.63 -6.04 8.14
N VAL A 13 15.48 -6.33 8.74
CA VAL A 13 14.18 -6.06 8.13
C VAL A 13 13.76 -4.64 8.47
N ASP A 14 13.36 -3.85 7.48
CA ASP A 14 12.90 -2.47 7.71
C ASP A 14 11.39 -2.39 7.98
N MET A 15 10.59 -3.27 7.35
CA MET A 15 9.14 -3.29 7.45
C MET A 15 8.55 -4.64 7.06
N VAL A 16 7.37 -4.94 7.59
CA VAL A 16 6.58 -6.13 7.25
C VAL A 16 5.27 -5.70 6.59
N ILE A 17 4.93 -6.33 5.46
CA ILE A 17 3.70 -6.06 4.69
C ILE A 17 2.83 -7.32 4.58
N PRO A 18 1.50 -7.18 4.40
CA PRO A 18 0.61 -8.33 4.32
C PRO A 18 0.80 -9.14 3.03
N ASP A 19 0.65 -10.46 3.13
CA ASP A 19 0.53 -11.33 1.96
C ASP A 19 -0.81 -11.08 1.25
N ILE A 20 -0.73 -10.64 -0.01
CA ILE A 20 -1.88 -10.36 -0.86
C ILE A 20 -2.12 -11.43 -1.93
N THR A 21 -1.52 -12.62 -1.82
CA THR A 21 -1.65 -13.72 -2.79
C THR A 21 -3.11 -14.03 -3.13
N TYR A 22 -4.02 -14.00 -2.15
CA TYR A 22 -5.45 -14.19 -2.41
C TYR A 22 -6.03 -13.12 -3.32
N LEU A 23 -5.69 -11.85 -3.07
CA LEU A 23 -6.15 -10.71 -3.87
C LEU A 23 -5.55 -10.75 -5.28
N GLN A 24 -4.28 -11.14 -5.42
CA GLN A 24 -3.63 -11.33 -6.73
C GLN A 24 -4.35 -12.40 -7.57
N LYS A 25 -4.64 -13.57 -6.98
CA LYS A 25 -5.39 -14.65 -7.64
C LYS A 25 -6.81 -14.23 -8.05
N ASN A 26 -7.38 -13.23 -7.40
CA ASN A 26 -8.73 -12.72 -7.64
C ASN A 26 -8.71 -11.27 -8.16
N ARG A 27 -7.63 -10.82 -8.81
CA ARG A 27 -7.43 -9.41 -9.18
C ARG A 27 -8.59 -8.78 -9.95
N ASP A 28 -9.27 -9.57 -10.80
CA ASP A 28 -10.35 -9.09 -11.65
C ASP A 28 -11.63 -8.73 -10.85
N LYS A 29 -11.73 -9.28 -9.63
CA LYS A 29 -12.80 -8.98 -8.65
C LYS A 29 -12.49 -7.74 -7.81
N VAL A 30 -11.23 -7.34 -7.68
CA VAL A 30 -10.83 -6.16 -6.90
C VAL A 30 -11.14 -4.91 -7.71
N LYS A 31 -12.01 -4.04 -7.19
CA LYS A 31 -12.44 -2.83 -7.90
C LYS A 31 -11.80 -1.54 -7.39
N ALA A 32 -11.41 -1.50 -6.12
CA ALA A 32 -10.84 -0.32 -5.51
C ALA A 32 -10.16 -0.66 -4.18
N ILE A 33 -9.33 0.27 -3.70
CA ILE A 33 -8.74 0.29 -2.36
C ILE A 33 -9.26 1.53 -1.64
N PHE A 34 -9.67 1.37 -0.38
CA PHE A 34 -10.12 2.47 0.47
C PHE A 34 -9.13 2.66 1.63
N LEU A 35 -8.72 3.91 1.89
CA LEU A 35 -7.82 4.26 2.98
C LEU A 35 -8.56 5.14 3.98
N THR A 36 -8.54 4.76 5.25
CA THR A 36 -9.27 5.44 6.32
C THR A 36 -8.54 6.70 6.78
N HIS A 37 -7.23 6.60 7.03
CA HIS A 37 -6.36 7.71 7.42
C HIS A 37 -4.92 7.43 6.97
N ALA A 38 -3.99 8.32 7.34
CA ALA A 38 -2.67 8.40 6.73
C ALA A 38 -1.52 7.83 7.58
N HIS A 39 -1.79 7.03 8.60
CA HIS A 39 -0.72 6.34 9.32
C HIS A 39 -0.14 5.18 8.49
N GLU A 40 1.13 4.86 8.73
CA GLU A 40 1.88 3.84 7.98
C GLU A 40 1.27 2.43 8.10
N ASP A 41 0.66 2.11 9.24
CA ASP A 41 -0.14 0.90 9.45
C ASP A 41 -1.47 0.88 8.68
N HIS A 42 -1.76 1.93 7.91
CA HIS A 42 -2.88 1.99 6.98
C HIS A 42 -2.47 2.21 5.51
N ILE A 43 -1.36 2.90 5.25
CA ILE A 43 -0.91 3.26 3.89
C ILE A 43 0.47 2.73 3.48
N GLY A 44 1.26 2.22 4.42
CA GLY A 44 2.68 1.95 4.21
C GLY A 44 2.98 0.82 3.22
N ALA A 45 2.09 -0.17 3.11
CA ALA A 45 2.24 -1.24 2.11
C ALA A 45 1.64 -0.88 0.75
N LEU A 46 0.97 0.27 0.62
CA LEU A 46 0.26 0.65 -0.62
C LEU A 46 1.15 0.65 -1.88
N PRO A 47 2.40 1.15 -1.85
CA PRO A 47 3.33 1.05 -2.98
C PRO A 47 3.46 -0.38 -3.53
N TYR A 48 3.62 -1.36 -2.64
CA TYR A 48 3.79 -2.76 -2.99
C TYR A 48 2.49 -3.38 -3.51
N VAL A 49 1.37 -3.06 -2.88
CA VAL A 49 0.05 -3.55 -3.31
C VAL A 49 -0.31 -3.03 -4.69
N LEU A 50 -0.05 -1.75 -5.00
CA LEU A 50 -0.38 -1.14 -6.29
C LEU A 50 0.46 -1.66 -7.48
N ARG A 51 1.66 -2.24 -7.22
CA ARG A 51 2.43 -2.93 -8.27
C ARG A 51 1.67 -4.13 -8.83
N GLU A 52 0.99 -4.85 -7.96
CA GLU A 52 0.27 -6.09 -8.28
C GLU A 52 -1.20 -5.82 -8.64
N LEU A 53 -1.83 -4.87 -7.95
CA LEU A 53 -3.26 -4.55 -8.04
C LEU A 53 -3.44 -3.08 -8.41
N ASN A 54 -3.29 -2.77 -9.71
CA ASN A 54 -3.49 -1.42 -10.22
C ASN A 54 -4.99 -1.08 -10.35
N VAL A 55 -5.59 -0.63 -9.24
CA VAL A 55 -7.00 -0.25 -9.09
C VAL A 55 -7.14 1.15 -8.47
N PRO A 56 -8.30 1.81 -8.62
CA PRO A 56 -8.58 3.10 -7.99
C PRO A 56 -8.40 3.10 -6.47
N VAL A 57 -7.87 4.20 -5.94
CA VAL A 57 -7.66 4.42 -4.51
C VAL A 57 -8.50 5.59 -4.02
N TYR A 58 -9.36 5.35 -3.03
CA TYR A 58 -10.23 6.36 -2.42
C TYR A 58 -9.77 6.69 -1.00
N CYS A 59 -9.67 7.97 -0.68
CA CYS A 59 -9.23 8.46 0.62
C CYS A 59 -9.61 9.94 0.82
N THR A 60 -9.42 10.45 2.04
CA THR A 60 -9.62 11.87 2.36
C THR A 60 -8.46 12.73 1.82
N GLY A 61 -8.64 14.05 1.78
CA GLY A 61 -7.66 14.98 1.19
C GLY A 61 -6.26 14.92 1.83
N LEU A 62 -6.18 14.84 3.16
CA LEU A 62 -4.90 14.72 3.88
C LEU A 62 -4.20 13.38 3.54
N THR A 63 -4.95 12.28 3.57
CA THR A 63 -4.44 10.95 3.20
C THR A 63 -3.97 10.92 1.75
N ALA A 64 -4.70 11.54 0.82
CA ALA A 64 -4.30 11.65 -0.57
C ALA A 64 -2.96 12.38 -0.74
N GLY A 65 -2.73 13.46 0.02
CA GLY A 65 -1.47 14.20 0.02
C GLY A 65 -0.29 13.34 0.43
N LEU A 66 -0.41 12.66 1.58
CA LEU A 66 0.65 11.79 2.11
C LEU A 66 0.89 10.55 1.24
N VAL A 67 -0.18 9.95 0.72
CA VAL A 67 -0.07 8.83 -0.24
C VAL A 67 0.66 9.26 -1.50
N ARG A 68 0.38 10.44 -2.06
CA ARG A 68 1.09 10.94 -3.25
C ARG A 68 2.59 11.10 -3.00
N LEU A 69 2.97 11.66 -1.85
CA LEU A 69 4.38 11.79 -1.47
C LEU A 69 5.05 10.41 -1.36
N LYS A 70 4.43 9.48 -0.64
CA LYS A 70 4.94 8.10 -0.54
C LYS A 70 5.10 7.44 -1.90
N LEU A 71 4.08 7.51 -2.77
CA LEU A 71 4.17 6.91 -4.10
C LEU A 71 5.26 7.55 -4.99
N GLN A 72 5.65 8.81 -4.76
CA GLN A 72 6.76 9.46 -5.46
C GLN A 72 8.14 8.93 -5.03
N GLU A 73 8.29 8.50 -3.78
CA GLU A 73 9.52 7.88 -3.28
C GLU A 73 9.80 6.54 -3.99
N HIS A 74 8.73 5.84 -4.39
CA HIS A 74 8.79 4.57 -5.11
C HIS A 74 8.74 4.79 -6.63
N LYS A 75 9.93 4.99 -7.24
CA LYS A 75 10.13 5.37 -8.66
C LYS A 75 9.54 4.41 -9.73
N ASP A 76 9.16 3.18 -9.35
CA ASP A 76 8.73 2.13 -10.29
C ASP A 76 7.20 1.91 -10.34
N LEU A 77 6.40 2.84 -9.81
CA LEU A 77 4.96 2.67 -9.75
C LEU A 77 4.26 3.27 -10.98
N LYS A 78 3.48 2.43 -11.68
CA LYS A 78 2.48 2.93 -12.62
C LYS A 78 1.47 3.76 -11.84
N LYS A 79 1.04 4.89 -12.42
CA LYS A 79 -0.03 5.70 -11.80
C LYS A 79 -1.25 4.79 -11.55
N PRO A 80 -1.79 4.78 -10.31
CA PRO A 80 -3.02 4.04 -10.03
C PRO A 80 -4.12 4.54 -10.97
N LYS A 81 -4.92 3.58 -11.47
CA LYS A 81 -6.06 3.85 -12.35
C LYS A 81 -7.12 4.72 -11.69
#